data_AF-A0AAN3AD05-F1
#
_entry.id   AF-A0AAN3AD05-F1
#
_cell.length_a   1.000
_cell.length_b   1.000
_cell.length_c   1.000
_cell.angle_alpha   90.00
_cell.angle_beta   90.00
_cell.angle_gamma   90.00
#
_symmetry.space_group_name_H-M   'P 1'
#
loop_
_entity.id
_entity.type
_entity.pdbx_description
1 polymer ?
#
loop_
_entity_poly.entity_id
_entity_poly.type
_entity_poly.pdbx_seq_one_letter_code
_entity_poly.pdbx_strand_id
1 'polypeptide(L)'
;MKLIFSQTITLANAQPIKVTLGEDTQVLDEVVVTALGIKRATKALSYNVQEVKGDELTAVKDANFMNSLSGKVAGVQINSGATGAGGATRVVMRGMKSLTKDNNALYVIDGVPIFNTGKSGGEGLFGEMGGSDAVADLNPDDIASISMMTGPSAAALYGSAAANGVVLITTKKGQTEKTTITVSNSTTFSKAYIMPDMQNRYGTSSGLFSWGELTNRRYNPSDFFETGSNVINSVALSTGNTKNQTYLSASTTNSGGILPNNSYNRYNFTARNTTHFLNDKLLWNPPQAS
;
A
#
# COMPACT_ATOMS: atom_id res chain seq x y z
N MET A 1 -1.49 -14.03 -10.57
CA MET A 1 -1.81 -15.38 -10.04
C MET A 1 -1.12 -16.42 -10.92
N LYS A 2 -0.26 -17.27 -10.35
CA LYS A 2 0.51 -18.30 -11.10
C LYS A 2 -0.19 -19.64 -10.93
N LEU A 3 -0.83 -20.15 -11.98
CA LEU A 3 -1.42 -21.49 -12.00
C LEU A 3 -0.29 -22.50 -12.19
N ILE A 4 -0.10 -23.38 -11.21
CA ILE A 4 0.76 -24.56 -11.34
C ILE A 4 -0.18 -25.74 -11.59
N PHE A 5 -0.10 -26.32 -12.79
CA PHE A 5 -0.88 -27.51 -13.17
C PHE A 5 -0.09 -28.76 -12.79
N SER A 6 -0.69 -29.69 -12.03
CA SER A 6 -0.12 -31.02 -11.80
C SER A 6 -1.21 -32.09 -11.93
N GLN A 7 -0.93 -33.15 -12.69
CA GLN A 7 -1.76 -34.35 -12.80
C GLN A 7 -0.90 -35.56 -12.44
N THR A 8 -1.28 -36.29 -11.39
CA THR A 8 -0.55 -37.48 -10.92
C THR A 8 -1.16 -38.73 -11.54
N ILE A 9 -0.35 -39.54 -12.24
CA ILE A 9 -0.78 -40.80 -12.85
C ILE A 9 0.07 -41.93 -12.28
N THR A 10 -0.58 -42.97 -11.75
CA THR A 10 0.09 -44.17 -11.23
C THR A 10 0.42 -45.10 -12.40
N LEU A 11 1.70 -45.33 -12.68
CA LEU A 11 2.17 -46.21 -13.76
C LEU A 11 2.16 -47.67 -13.29
N ALA A 12 1.25 -48.48 -13.85
CA ALA A 12 1.20 -49.92 -13.58
C ALA A 12 1.96 -50.76 -14.63
N ASN A 13 2.16 -50.27 -15.87
CA ASN A 13 2.90 -50.96 -16.93
C ASN A 13 3.42 -49.97 -18.00
N ALA A 14 4.60 -50.25 -18.57
CA ALA A 14 5.35 -49.39 -19.50
C ALA A 14 4.75 -49.30 -20.92
N GLN A 15 3.52 -48.83 -21.06
CA GLN A 15 2.90 -48.49 -22.35
C GLN A 15 2.84 -46.97 -22.54
N PRO A 16 2.92 -46.45 -23.78
CA PRO A 16 2.86 -45.00 -24.02
C PRO A 16 1.49 -44.42 -23.63
N ILE A 17 1.47 -43.51 -22.65
CA ILE A 17 0.26 -42.85 -22.16
C ILE A 17 0.03 -41.56 -22.96
N LYS A 18 -1.15 -41.44 -23.60
CA LYS A 18 -1.62 -40.20 -24.19
C LYS A 18 -2.30 -39.33 -23.13
N VAL A 19 -1.55 -38.42 -22.52
CA VAL A 19 -2.09 -37.45 -21.56
C VAL A 19 -2.72 -36.29 -22.34
N THR A 20 -4.03 -36.13 -22.22
CA THR A 20 -4.76 -34.97 -22.77
C THR A 20 -5.24 -34.13 -21.59
N LEU A 21 -4.72 -32.91 -21.44
CA LEU A 21 -5.17 -31.97 -20.43
C LEU A 21 -6.58 -31.51 -20.80
N GLY A 22 -7.56 -31.77 -19.94
CA GLY A 22 -8.91 -31.23 -20.07
C GLY A 22 -8.91 -29.74 -19.75
N GLU A 23 -9.73 -28.96 -20.46
CA GLU A 23 -9.94 -27.55 -20.16
C GLU A 23 -10.75 -27.43 -18.85
N ASP A 24 -10.20 -26.73 -17.86
CA ASP A 24 -10.90 -26.49 -16.60
C ASP A 24 -11.79 -25.25 -16.72
N THR A 25 -13.10 -25.47 -16.85
CA THR A 25 -14.11 -24.41 -16.89
C THR A 25 -14.55 -23.92 -15.49
N GLN A 26 -13.85 -24.31 -14.41
CA GLN A 26 -14.11 -23.71 -13.09
C GLN A 26 -13.57 -22.29 -13.02
N VAL A 27 -14.39 -21.33 -13.43
CA VAL A 27 -14.23 -19.92 -13.04
C VAL A 27 -14.45 -19.86 -11.54
N LEU A 28 -13.38 -19.90 -10.75
CA LEU A 28 -13.43 -19.62 -9.32
C LEU A 28 -14.08 -18.24 -9.13
N ASP A 29 -15.18 -18.19 -8.39
CA ASP A 29 -15.82 -16.91 -8.07
C ASP A 29 -14.87 -16.08 -7.21
N GLU A 30 -14.42 -14.95 -7.76
CA GLU A 30 -13.61 -13.99 -7.02
C GLU A 30 -14.46 -13.35 -5.93
N VAL A 31 -13.95 -13.39 -4.69
CA VAL A 31 -14.65 -12.90 -3.52
C VAL A 31 -13.89 -11.70 -2.98
N VAL A 32 -14.56 -10.55 -2.91
CA VAL A 32 -14.01 -9.28 -2.43
C VAL A 32 -14.50 -8.94 -1.03
N VAL A 33 -13.64 -8.29 -0.25
CA VAL A 33 -14.03 -7.79 1.08
C VAL A 33 -14.85 -6.51 0.94
N THR A 34 -16.08 -6.53 1.45
CA THR A 34 -16.94 -5.36 1.48
C THR A 34 -16.74 -4.53 2.76
N ALA A 35 -17.22 -3.28 2.75
CA ALA A 35 -17.20 -2.30 3.83
C ALA A 35 -17.49 -2.81 5.26
N LEU A 36 -18.26 -3.90 5.39
CA LEU A 36 -18.64 -4.51 6.68
C LEU A 36 -17.76 -5.70 7.07
N GLY A 37 -16.64 -5.93 6.38
CA GLY A 37 -15.76 -7.09 6.61
C GLY A 37 -16.35 -8.42 6.14
N ILE A 38 -17.51 -8.40 5.48
CA ILE A 38 -18.16 -9.58 4.90
C ILE A 38 -17.66 -9.76 3.47
N LYS A 39 -17.16 -10.96 3.19
CA LYS A 39 -16.74 -11.40 1.87
C LYS A 39 -17.97 -11.60 0.97
N ARG A 40 -18.03 -10.93 -0.19
CA ARG A 40 -19.08 -11.12 -1.20
C ARG A 40 -18.48 -11.41 -2.56
N ALA A 41 -19.14 -12.29 -3.33
CA ALA A 41 -18.75 -12.53 -4.71
C ALA A 41 -18.82 -11.22 -5.50
N THR A 42 -17.78 -10.93 -6.30
CA THR A 42 -17.69 -9.71 -7.12
C THR A 42 -18.91 -9.50 -8.00
N LYS A 43 -19.43 -10.59 -8.57
CA LYS A 43 -20.63 -10.62 -9.43
C LYS A 43 -21.92 -10.19 -8.73
N ALA A 44 -21.99 -10.28 -7.39
CA ALA A 44 -23.18 -9.90 -6.62
C ALA A 44 -23.24 -8.40 -6.31
N LEU A 45 -22.18 -7.64 -6.61
CA LEU A 45 -22.13 -6.21 -6.38
C LEU A 45 -22.62 -5.47 -7.63
N SER A 46 -23.56 -4.56 -7.45
CA SER A 46 -24.07 -3.68 -8.52
C SER A 46 -23.09 -2.56 -8.90
N TYR A 47 -21.86 -2.60 -8.39
CA TYR A 47 -20.87 -1.55 -8.53
C TYR A 47 -19.46 -2.10 -8.69
N ASN A 48 -18.60 -1.31 -9.35
CA ASN A 48 -17.22 -1.68 -9.59
C ASN A 48 -16.40 -1.54 -8.29
N VAL A 49 -15.89 -2.67 -7.81
CA VAL A 49 -14.92 -2.77 -6.72
C VAL A 49 -13.69 -3.46 -7.28
N GLN A 50 -12.52 -2.87 -7.05
CA GLN A 50 -11.25 -3.50 -7.35
C GLN A 50 -10.54 -3.83 -6.05
N GLU A 51 -10.16 -5.10 -5.89
CA GLU A 51 -9.43 -5.58 -4.73
C GLU A 51 -7.98 -5.86 -5.09
N VAL A 52 -7.08 -5.42 -4.23
CA VAL A 52 -5.67 -5.76 -4.25
C VAL A 52 -5.35 -6.55 -2.98
N LYS A 53 -4.80 -7.76 -3.15
CA LYS A 53 -4.41 -8.64 -2.04
C LYS A 53 -3.09 -8.18 -1.40
N GLY A 54 -2.89 -8.49 -0.12
CA GLY A 54 -1.70 -8.09 0.63
C GLY A 54 -0.37 -8.51 -0.02
N ASP A 55 -0.31 -9.63 -0.74
CA ASP A 55 0.91 -10.08 -1.44
C ASP A 55 1.40 -9.07 -2.50
N GLU A 56 0.48 -8.35 -3.14
CA GLU A 56 0.82 -7.30 -4.11
C GLU A 56 1.40 -6.05 -3.45
N LEU A 57 1.13 -5.84 -2.15
CA LEU A 57 1.69 -4.74 -1.36
C LEU A 57 3.08 -5.08 -0.83
N THR A 58 3.34 -6.35 -0.57
CA THR A 58 4.59 -6.81 0.03
C THR A 58 5.65 -7.21 -0.99
N ALA A 59 5.29 -7.36 -2.27
CA ALA A 59 6.22 -7.63 -3.36
C ALA A 59 7.30 -6.53 -3.51
N VAL A 60 6.91 -5.26 -3.39
CA VAL A 60 7.81 -4.12 -3.29
C VAL A 60 7.30 -3.23 -2.16
N LYS A 61 7.97 -3.30 -1.01
CA LYS A 61 7.59 -2.54 0.17
C LYS A 61 8.10 -1.11 0.06
N ASP A 62 7.17 -0.17 -0.06
CA ASP A 62 7.44 1.25 0.06
C ASP A 62 7.24 1.71 1.51
N ALA A 63 7.87 2.81 1.91
CA ALA A 63 7.63 3.43 3.20
C ALA A 63 6.15 3.83 3.33
N ASN A 64 5.53 4.32 2.26
CA ASN A 64 4.09 4.49 2.14
C ASN A 64 3.52 3.46 1.15
N PHE A 65 2.88 2.41 1.66
CA PHE A 65 2.41 1.29 0.85
C PHE A 65 1.40 1.69 -0.24
N MET A 66 0.76 2.87 -0.13
CA MET A 66 -0.12 3.40 -1.17
C MET A 66 0.63 3.59 -2.49
N ASN A 67 1.92 3.89 -2.44
CA ASN A 67 2.76 4.01 -3.64
C ASN A 67 2.88 2.68 -4.39
N SER A 68 2.87 1.54 -3.69
CA SER A 68 2.91 0.20 -4.29
C SER A 68 1.64 -0.16 -5.06
N LEU A 69 0.55 0.60 -4.89
CA LEU A 69 -0.71 0.43 -5.62
C LEU A 69 -0.77 1.24 -6.92
N SER A 70 0.21 2.11 -7.16
CA SER A 70 0.22 2.97 -8.35
C SER A 70 0.23 2.12 -9.63
N GLY A 71 -0.74 2.36 -10.51
CA GLY A 71 -0.92 1.58 -11.74
C GLY A 71 -1.50 0.17 -11.57
N LYS A 72 -1.78 -0.29 -10.34
CA LYS A 72 -2.39 -1.61 -10.08
C LYS A 72 -3.91 -1.60 -10.07
N VAL A 73 -4.53 -0.42 -9.94
CA VAL A 73 -5.98 -0.24 -9.87
C VAL A 73 -6.44 0.72 -10.96
N ALA A 74 -7.41 0.31 -11.77
CA ALA A 74 -7.93 1.14 -12.85
C ALA A 74 -8.83 2.26 -12.33
N GLY A 75 -8.67 3.46 -12.90
CA GLY A 75 -9.46 4.63 -12.51
C GLY A 75 -9.07 5.23 -11.16
N VAL A 76 -7.92 4.85 -10.61
CA VAL A 76 -7.35 5.42 -9.40
C VAL A 76 -6.00 6.04 -9.74
N GLN A 77 -5.87 7.33 -9.43
CA GLN A 77 -4.62 8.06 -9.57
C GLN A 77 -4.01 8.24 -8.19
N ILE A 78 -2.78 7.76 -8.03
CA ILE A 78 -2.01 7.84 -6.79
C ILE A 78 -0.84 8.80 -7.06
N ASN A 79 -0.84 9.94 -6.38
CA ASN A 79 0.22 10.93 -6.48
C ASN A 79 0.99 10.96 -5.15
N SER A 80 2.23 10.48 -5.17
CA SER A 80 3.14 10.55 -4.04
C SER A 80 3.61 12.00 -3.81
N GLY A 81 3.69 12.41 -2.55
CA GLY A 81 4.29 13.69 -2.18
C GLY A 81 5.80 13.71 -2.47
N ALA A 82 6.30 14.86 -2.91
CA ALA A 82 7.73 15.05 -3.22
C ALA A 82 8.63 15.25 -1.98
N THR A 83 8.12 14.91 -0.78
CA THR A 83 8.79 15.20 0.51
C THR A 83 9.77 14.10 0.94
N GLY A 84 9.87 13.02 0.16
CA GLY A 84 10.79 11.90 0.41
C GLY A 84 10.07 10.69 1.01
N ALA A 85 10.84 9.84 1.69
CA ALA A 85 10.32 8.61 2.28
C ALA A 85 9.25 8.92 3.34
N GLY A 86 8.13 8.21 3.31
CA GLY A 86 7.02 8.42 4.23
C GLY A 86 6.17 9.67 3.93
N GLY A 87 6.41 10.37 2.83
CA GLY A 87 5.58 11.48 2.39
C GLY A 87 4.12 11.08 2.18
N ALA A 88 3.20 12.01 2.45
CA ALA A 88 1.78 11.79 2.23
C ALA A 88 1.47 11.49 0.76
N THR A 89 0.48 10.61 0.52
CA THR A 89 0.08 10.20 -0.82
C THR A 89 -1.38 10.57 -1.07
N ARG A 90 -1.62 11.29 -2.17
CA ARG A 90 -2.96 11.71 -2.59
C ARG A 90 -3.57 10.67 -3.52
N VAL A 91 -4.75 10.16 -3.16
CA VAL A 91 -5.51 9.18 -3.94
C VAL A 91 -6.75 9.82 -4.52
N VAL A 92 -6.82 9.92 -5.84
CA VAL A 92 -7.96 10.48 -6.57
C VAL A 92 -8.63 9.38 -7.39
N MET A 93 -9.91 9.12 -7.13
CA MET A 93 -10.67 8.11 -7.86
C MET A 93 -11.59 8.74 -8.91
N ARG A 94 -11.41 8.31 -10.17
CA ARG A 94 -12.17 8.78 -11.35
C ARG A 94 -12.13 10.30 -11.56
N GLY A 95 -10.95 10.89 -11.37
CA GLY A 95 -10.70 12.30 -11.61
C GLY A 95 -11.15 13.24 -10.48
N MET A 96 -10.88 14.52 -10.66
CA MET A 96 -11.22 15.57 -9.69
C MET A 96 -12.71 15.89 -9.76
N LYS A 97 -13.39 15.83 -8.62
CA LYS A 97 -14.83 16.13 -8.47
C LYS A 97 -15.07 17.52 -7.89
N SER A 98 -14.06 18.12 -7.26
CA SER A 98 -14.08 19.47 -6.73
C SER A 98 -12.92 20.28 -7.29
N LEU A 99 -13.21 21.52 -7.68
CA LEU A 99 -12.21 22.48 -8.16
C LEU A 99 -11.42 23.13 -7.01
N THR A 100 -12.03 23.25 -5.83
CA THR A 100 -11.49 24.04 -4.71
C THR A 100 -11.41 23.26 -3.39
N LYS A 101 -12.05 22.09 -3.28
CA LYS A 101 -12.03 21.26 -2.07
C LYS A 101 -11.13 20.05 -2.23
N ASP A 102 -10.98 19.30 -1.14
CA ASP A 102 -10.24 18.05 -1.15
C ASP A 102 -10.91 17.00 -2.06
N ASN A 103 -10.09 16.34 -2.87
CA ASN A 103 -10.47 15.26 -3.76
C ASN A 103 -9.89 13.90 -3.31
N ASN A 104 -9.25 13.85 -2.14
CA ASN A 104 -8.73 12.60 -1.62
C ASN A 104 -9.86 11.61 -1.31
N ALA A 105 -9.61 10.33 -1.56
CA ALA A 105 -10.52 9.27 -1.15
C ALA A 105 -10.54 9.13 0.38
N LEU A 106 -11.66 8.67 0.93
CA LEU A 106 -11.76 8.34 2.35
C LEU A 106 -11.06 7.01 2.61
N TYR A 107 -10.12 7.00 3.55
CA TYR A 107 -9.54 5.75 4.05
C TYR A 107 -10.46 5.15 5.10
N VAL A 108 -10.68 3.85 5.02
CA VAL A 108 -11.45 3.11 6.02
C VAL A 108 -10.65 1.87 6.41
N ILE A 109 -10.31 1.73 7.69
CA ILE A 109 -9.58 0.56 8.21
C ILE A 109 -10.56 -0.31 9.00
N ASP A 110 -10.74 -1.56 8.59
CA ASP A 110 -11.63 -2.52 9.26
C ASP A 110 -13.05 -1.98 9.54
N GLY A 111 -13.55 -1.08 8.67
CA GLY A 111 -14.86 -0.45 8.81
C GLY A 111 -14.87 0.90 9.53
N VAL A 112 -13.75 1.35 10.10
CA VAL A 112 -13.61 2.65 10.78
C VAL A 112 -13.02 3.69 9.83
N PRO A 113 -13.72 4.81 9.54
CA PRO A 113 -13.18 5.91 8.75
C PRO A 113 -11.96 6.55 9.42
N ILE A 114 -10.89 6.73 8.65
CA ILE A 114 -9.68 7.42 9.07
C ILE A 114 -9.61 8.74 8.32
N PHE A 115 -9.64 9.82 9.09
CA PHE A 115 -9.48 11.17 8.58
C PHE A 115 -8.00 11.54 8.64
N ASN A 116 -7.44 11.95 7.52
CA ASN A 116 -6.06 12.39 7.49
C ASN A 116 -5.94 13.72 8.25
N THR A 117 -5.32 13.69 9.43
CA THR A 117 -5.01 14.87 10.24
C THR A 117 -3.57 15.34 10.03
N GLY A 118 -2.86 14.78 9.05
CA GLY A 118 -1.49 15.16 8.73
C GLY A 118 -1.39 16.64 8.35
N LYS A 119 -0.27 17.28 8.69
CA LYS A 119 0.01 18.65 8.27
C LYS A 119 0.16 18.67 6.75
N SER A 120 -0.82 19.22 6.05
CA SER A 120 -0.62 19.68 4.67
C SER A 120 0.51 20.72 4.70
N GLY A 121 1.50 20.55 3.83
CA GLY A 121 2.57 21.53 3.70
C GLY A 121 2.03 22.94 3.45
N GLY A 122 2.83 23.96 3.73
CA GLY A 122 2.45 25.35 3.48
C GLY A 122 2.17 25.60 2.00
N GLU A 123 1.31 26.56 1.70
CA GLU A 123 1.04 26.96 0.31
C GLU A 123 2.18 27.82 -0.26
N GLY A 124 2.45 27.64 -1.56
CA GLY A 124 3.40 28.46 -2.31
C GLY A 124 4.83 27.92 -2.35
N LEU A 125 5.71 28.65 -3.08
CA LEU A 125 7.09 28.25 -3.35
C LEU A 125 7.97 28.14 -2.09
N PHE A 126 7.53 28.75 -1.00
CA PHE A 126 8.21 28.78 0.31
C PHE A 126 7.37 28.09 1.40
N GLY A 127 6.40 27.28 1.00
CA GLY A 127 5.56 26.54 1.91
C GLY A 127 6.34 25.51 2.73
N GLU A 128 5.90 25.28 3.96
CA GLU A 128 6.46 24.24 4.83
C GLU A 128 6.31 22.86 4.16
N MET A 129 7.28 21.98 4.37
CA MET A 129 7.23 20.64 3.77
C MET A 129 6.06 19.84 4.36
N GLY A 130 5.26 19.19 3.52
CA GLY A 130 4.15 18.34 3.97
C GLY A 130 4.63 17.12 4.74
N GLY A 131 3.87 16.72 5.75
CA GLY A 131 4.16 15.54 6.57
C GLY A 131 3.77 14.20 5.93
N SER A 132 3.74 13.16 6.75
CA SER A 132 3.12 11.87 6.41
C SER A 132 1.58 11.96 6.50
N ASP A 133 0.91 10.93 6.01
CA ASP A 133 -0.53 10.71 6.22
C ASP A 133 -0.78 9.56 7.20
N ALA A 134 -1.94 9.60 7.87
CA ALA A 134 -2.31 8.56 8.85
C ALA A 134 -2.37 7.14 8.24
N VAL A 135 -2.55 7.03 6.92
CA VAL A 135 -2.53 5.72 6.25
C VAL A 135 -1.10 5.18 6.10
N ALA A 136 -0.09 6.03 5.92
CA ALA A 136 1.30 5.58 5.93
C ALA A 136 1.67 4.89 7.24
N ASP A 137 0.99 5.18 8.34
CA ASP A 137 1.30 4.55 9.63
C ASP A 137 0.93 3.05 9.68
N LEU A 138 0.24 2.51 8.69
CA LEU A 138 -0.01 1.06 8.61
C LEU A 138 1.21 0.31 8.08
N ASN A 139 1.54 -0.80 8.75
CA ASN A 139 2.48 -1.77 8.21
C ASN A 139 1.84 -2.56 7.05
N PRO A 140 2.43 -2.59 5.83
CA PRO A 140 1.89 -3.35 4.71
C PRO A 140 1.76 -4.85 5.00
N ASP A 141 2.59 -5.43 5.88
CA ASP A 141 2.49 -6.85 6.25
C ASP A 141 1.24 -7.16 7.08
N ASP A 142 0.61 -6.17 7.70
CA ASP A 142 -0.62 -6.35 8.46
C ASP A 142 -1.88 -6.23 7.57
N ILE A 143 -1.73 -5.80 6.33
CA ILE A 143 -2.83 -5.65 5.39
C ILE A 143 -3.15 -7.01 4.75
N ALA A 144 -4.40 -7.44 4.87
CA ALA A 144 -4.92 -8.62 4.20
C ALA A 144 -5.35 -8.28 2.77
N SER A 145 -6.11 -7.19 2.60
CA SER A 145 -6.51 -6.68 1.30
C SER A 145 -6.92 -5.21 1.34
N ILE A 146 -6.92 -4.60 0.16
CA ILE A 146 -7.39 -3.23 -0.08
C ILE A 146 -8.46 -3.29 -1.16
N SER A 147 -9.64 -2.81 -0.85
CA SER A 147 -10.76 -2.70 -1.78
C SER A 147 -11.03 -1.23 -2.08
N MET A 148 -10.97 -0.86 -3.35
CA MET A 148 -11.26 0.51 -3.79
C MET A 148 -12.67 0.58 -4.34
N MET A 149 -13.50 1.42 -3.72
CA MET A 149 -14.92 1.59 -4.03
C MET A 149 -15.19 2.99 -4.56
N THR A 150 -15.96 3.07 -5.64
CA THR A 150 -16.24 4.35 -6.31
C THR A 150 -17.51 5.03 -5.78
N GLY A 151 -17.54 6.36 -5.91
CA GLY A 151 -18.40 7.33 -5.21
C GLY A 151 -19.80 6.88 -4.77
N PRO A 152 -20.75 6.56 -5.67
CA PRO A 152 -22.15 6.38 -5.27
C PRO A 152 -22.37 5.25 -4.26
N SER A 153 -21.67 4.14 -4.43
CA SER A 153 -21.82 2.96 -3.57
C SER A 153 -21.08 3.11 -2.24
N ALA A 154 -19.96 3.83 -2.26
CA ALA A 154 -19.19 4.13 -1.05
C ALA A 154 -19.91 5.16 -0.17
N ALA A 155 -20.54 6.17 -0.78
CA ALA A 155 -21.30 7.21 -0.09
C ALA A 155 -22.55 6.66 0.61
N ALA A 156 -23.14 5.58 0.10
CA ALA A 156 -24.26 4.91 0.77
C ALA A 156 -23.87 4.31 2.14
N LEU A 157 -22.61 3.93 2.32
CA LEU A 157 -22.12 3.26 3.53
C LEU A 157 -21.42 4.21 4.50
N TYR A 158 -20.70 5.20 3.97
CA TYR A 158 -19.86 6.12 4.76
C TYR A 158 -20.24 7.59 4.61
N GLY A 159 -21.37 7.89 3.97
CA GLY A 159 -21.92 9.24 3.84
C GLY A 159 -21.12 10.16 2.91
N SER A 160 -21.23 11.46 3.16
CA SER A 160 -20.64 12.51 2.32
C SER A 160 -19.11 12.45 2.24
N ALA A 161 -18.43 11.96 3.28
CA ALA A 161 -16.98 11.77 3.30
C ALA A 161 -16.51 10.80 2.20
N ALA A 162 -17.36 9.86 1.78
CA ALA A 162 -17.06 8.89 0.73
C ALA A 162 -17.50 9.32 -0.68
N ALA A 163 -17.96 10.56 -0.86
CA ALA A 163 -18.33 11.09 -2.18
C ALA A 163 -17.17 11.02 -3.19
N ASN A 164 -15.93 11.18 -2.71
CA ASN A 164 -14.72 11.07 -3.51
C ASN A 164 -14.34 9.60 -3.82
N GLY A 165 -14.86 8.63 -3.07
CA GLY A 165 -14.51 7.21 -3.11
C GLY A 165 -13.97 6.74 -1.77
N VAL A 166 -13.83 5.42 -1.61
CA VAL A 166 -13.30 4.79 -0.38
C VAL A 166 -12.19 3.82 -0.71
N VAL A 167 -11.08 3.95 0.00
CA VAL A 167 -10.02 2.93 0.10
C VAL A 167 -10.29 2.13 1.38
N LEU A 168 -10.90 0.96 1.22
CA LEU A 168 -11.19 0.06 2.32
C LEU A 168 -10.01 -0.88 2.56
N ILE A 169 -9.35 -0.72 3.69
CA ILE A 169 -8.22 -1.53 4.13
C ILE A 169 -8.75 -2.56 5.13
N THR A 170 -8.50 -3.83 4.85
CA THR A 170 -8.80 -4.93 5.76
C THR A 170 -7.50 -5.48 6.30
N THR A 171 -7.36 -5.51 7.63
CA THR A 171 -6.15 -6.05 8.26
C THR A 171 -6.27 -7.56 8.50
N LYS A 172 -5.12 -8.22 8.67
CA LYS A 172 -5.05 -9.65 8.97
C LYS A 172 -5.69 -9.96 10.33
N LYS A 173 -6.21 -11.18 10.45
CA LYS A 173 -6.83 -11.72 11.67
C LYS A 173 -6.12 -13.00 12.09
N GLY A 174 -6.26 -13.38 13.36
CA GLY A 174 -5.79 -14.66 13.85
C GLY A 174 -6.42 -15.83 13.10
N GLN A 175 -5.63 -16.84 12.79
CA GLN A 175 -6.11 -18.06 12.14
C GLN A 175 -6.57 -19.08 13.19
N THR A 176 -7.71 -19.72 12.91
CA THR A 176 -8.22 -20.82 13.73
C THR A 176 -7.30 -22.03 13.67
N GLU A 177 -7.00 -22.60 14.84
CA GLU A 177 -6.27 -23.86 15.03
C GLU A 177 -4.86 -23.89 14.45
N LYS A 178 -4.30 -22.71 14.12
CA LYS A 178 -2.95 -22.58 13.58
C LYS A 178 -2.24 -21.39 14.18
N THR A 179 -1.18 -21.68 14.95
CA THR A 179 -0.21 -20.66 15.36
C THR A 179 0.81 -20.47 14.25
N THR A 180 0.95 -19.25 13.76
CA THR A 180 1.91 -18.86 12.72
C THR A 180 2.70 -17.67 13.20
N ILE A 181 4.03 -17.76 13.11
CA ILE A 181 4.94 -16.63 13.28
C ILE A 181 5.46 -16.27 11.91
N THR A 182 5.40 -14.99 11.56
CA THR A 182 5.92 -14.47 10.29
C THR A 182 6.96 -13.41 10.60
N VAL A 183 8.15 -13.59 10.05
CA VAL A 183 9.23 -12.59 10.10
C VAL A 183 9.47 -12.13 8.67
N SER A 184 9.55 -10.82 8.48
CA SER A 184 9.85 -10.23 7.18
C SER A 184 10.93 -9.17 7.31
N ASN A 185 11.83 -9.16 6.34
CA ASN A 185 12.79 -8.10 6.10
C ASN A 185 12.67 -7.67 4.64
N SER A 186 12.69 -6.37 4.40
CA SER A 186 12.82 -5.79 3.06
C SER A 186 13.85 -4.68 3.12
N THR A 187 14.78 -4.70 2.18
CA THR A 187 15.82 -3.68 2.04
C THR A 187 15.82 -3.20 0.59
N THR A 188 15.64 -1.90 0.40
CA THR A 188 15.60 -1.25 -0.92
C THR A 188 16.64 -0.15 -0.97
N PHE A 189 17.31 -0.02 -2.11
CA PHE A 189 18.24 1.07 -2.40
C PHE A 189 17.68 1.96 -3.51
N SER A 190 17.91 3.26 -3.41
CA SER A 190 17.42 4.25 -4.38
C SER A 190 18.55 5.20 -4.79
N LYS A 191 18.47 5.69 -6.04
CA LYS A 191 19.39 6.69 -6.59
C LYS A 191 18.63 7.64 -7.49
N ALA A 192 19.17 8.84 -7.72
CA ALA A 192 18.63 9.76 -8.71
C ALA A 192 18.58 9.08 -10.10
N TYR A 193 17.41 9.09 -10.72
CA TYR A 193 17.17 8.36 -11.98
C TYR A 193 17.37 9.23 -13.21
N ILE A 194 16.74 10.42 -13.24
CA ILE A 194 16.82 11.38 -14.36
C ILE A 194 17.30 12.71 -13.79
N MET A 195 18.32 13.28 -14.43
CA MET A 195 18.84 14.61 -14.14
C MET A 195 18.91 15.41 -15.44
N PRO A 196 18.71 16.74 -15.41
CA PRO A 196 18.90 17.57 -16.59
C PRO A 196 20.35 17.52 -17.08
N ASP A 197 20.52 17.52 -18.40
CA ASP A 197 21.85 17.66 -19.00
C ASP A 197 22.37 19.07 -18.76
N MET A 198 23.41 19.18 -17.92
CA MET A 198 24.04 20.46 -17.62
C MET A 198 25.04 20.83 -18.70
N GLN A 199 25.04 22.11 -19.10
CA GLN A 199 26.12 22.65 -19.90
C GLN A 199 27.42 22.67 -19.09
N ASN A 200 28.54 22.42 -19.77
CA ASN A 200 29.88 22.37 -19.16
C ASN A 200 30.88 23.29 -19.87
N ARG A 201 30.40 24.22 -20.70
CA ARG A 201 31.24 25.05 -21.58
C ARG A 201 31.60 26.38 -20.93
N TYR A 202 30.65 27.01 -20.26
CA TYR A 202 30.79 28.33 -19.67
C TYR A 202 30.75 28.24 -18.14
N GLY A 203 31.60 29.01 -17.45
CA GLY A 203 31.63 29.13 -16.00
C GLY A 203 30.61 30.15 -15.48
N THR A 204 30.70 30.50 -14.21
CA THR A 204 29.81 31.53 -13.60
C THR A 204 30.27 32.94 -13.97
N SER A 205 29.37 33.81 -14.43
CA SER A 205 29.65 35.24 -14.72
C SER A 205 29.37 36.15 -13.53
N SER A 206 28.18 36.03 -12.94
CA SER A 206 27.78 36.73 -11.71
C SER A 206 26.56 36.04 -11.09
N GLY A 207 26.70 35.52 -9.87
CA GLY A 207 25.60 34.85 -9.16
C GLY A 207 25.50 33.35 -9.45
N LEU A 208 24.29 32.87 -9.75
CA LEU A 208 23.96 31.44 -9.82
C LEU A 208 24.00 30.84 -11.24
N PHE A 209 24.21 31.66 -12.27
CA PHE A 209 24.11 31.23 -13.67
C PHE A 209 25.46 31.07 -14.35
N SER A 210 25.53 30.11 -15.28
CA SER A 210 26.75 29.73 -15.99
C SER A 210 26.94 30.48 -17.31
N TRP A 211 26.89 31.83 -17.29
CA TRP A 211 27.10 32.71 -18.45
C TRP A 211 28.48 33.40 -18.48
N GLY A 212 29.46 32.83 -17.78
CA GLY A 212 30.83 33.34 -17.65
C GLY A 212 31.75 32.88 -18.76
N GLU A 213 33.06 33.00 -18.53
CA GLU A 213 34.08 32.61 -19.49
C GLU A 213 34.09 31.09 -19.74
N LEU A 214 34.75 30.67 -20.82
CA LEU A 214 34.95 29.26 -21.12
C LEU A 214 35.68 28.57 -19.95
N THR A 215 35.18 27.41 -19.54
CA THR A 215 35.75 26.68 -18.40
C THR A 215 35.98 25.21 -18.71
N ASN A 216 37.07 24.69 -18.16
CA ASN A 216 37.37 23.26 -18.14
C ASN A 216 36.88 22.57 -16.85
N ARG A 217 36.30 23.32 -15.90
CA ARG A 217 35.68 22.73 -14.71
C ARG A 217 34.42 21.98 -15.13
N ARG A 218 34.26 20.77 -14.61
CA ARG A 218 33.08 19.92 -14.83
C ARG A 218 32.41 19.71 -13.49
N TYR A 219 31.11 19.94 -13.43
CA TYR A 219 30.29 19.64 -12.27
C TYR A 219 29.28 18.57 -12.67
N ASN A 220 29.19 17.51 -11.88
CA ASN A 220 28.18 16.49 -12.07
C ASN A 220 27.11 16.63 -10.98
N PRO A 221 25.86 17.02 -11.32
CA PRO A 221 24.78 17.12 -10.36
C PRO A 221 24.52 15.84 -9.57
N SER A 222 24.91 14.67 -10.09
CA SER A 222 24.77 13.40 -9.37
C SER A 222 25.51 13.38 -8.03
N ASP A 223 26.59 14.14 -7.91
CA ASP A 223 27.47 14.14 -6.74
C ASP A 223 26.81 14.80 -5.52
N PHE A 224 25.72 15.54 -5.72
CA PHE A 224 24.90 16.09 -4.63
C PHE A 224 24.02 15.03 -3.96
N PHE A 225 23.61 13.99 -4.70
CA PHE A 225 22.67 12.99 -4.20
C PHE A 225 23.40 11.84 -3.50
N GLU A 226 22.78 11.33 -2.45
CA GLU A 226 23.23 10.13 -1.74
C GLU A 226 22.52 8.88 -2.30
N THR A 227 23.09 7.70 -2.03
CA THR A 227 22.36 6.45 -2.25
C THR A 227 21.39 6.25 -1.10
N GLY A 228 20.10 6.42 -1.37
CA GLY A 228 19.06 6.22 -0.38
C GLY A 228 18.90 4.75 -0.03
N SER A 229 18.45 4.47 1.19
CA SER A 229 18.14 3.13 1.67
C SER A 229 16.81 3.13 2.42
N ASN A 230 16.08 2.03 2.33
CA ASN A 230 14.86 1.80 3.11
C ASN A 230 14.86 0.37 3.62
N VAL A 231 14.84 0.21 4.94
CA VAL A 231 14.84 -1.08 5.62
C VAL A 231 13.56 -1.22 6.43
N ILE A 232 12.78 -2.24 6.10
CA ILE A 232 11.54 -2.58 6.80
C ILE A 232 11.72 -3.95 7.44
N ASN A 233 11.54 -4.03 8.76
CA ASN A 233 11.50 -5.29 9.51
C ASN A 233 10.13 -5.43 10.16
N SER A 234 9.55 -6.61 10.09
CA SER A 234 8.29 -6.91 10.77
C SER A 234 8.31 -8.30 11.38
N VAL A 235 7.69 -8.44 12.55
CA VAL A 235 7.37 -9.72 13.17
C VAL A 235 5.88 -9.74 13.47
N ALA A 236 5.20 -10.82 13.10
CA ALA A 236 3.79 -11.03 13.37
C ALA A 236 3.54 -12.41 13.96
N LEU A 237 2.58 -12.49 14.88
CA LEU A 237 2.06 -13.69 15.49
C LEU A 237 0.56 -13.76 15.22
N SER A 238 0.13 -14.83 14.57
CA SER A 238 -1.28 -15.19 14.39
C SER A 238 -1.55 -16.48 15.14
N THR A 239 -2.53 -16.49 16.04
CA THR A 239 -2.96 -17.70 16.74
C THR A 239 -4.46 -17.63 17.05
N GLY A 240 -5.09 -18.77 17.29
CA GLY A 240 -6.50 -18.78 17.65
C GLY A 240 -7.11 -20.16 17.62
N ASN A 241 -8.31 -20.26 18.15
CA ASN A 241 -9.21 -21.38 18.00
C ASN A 241 -10.57 -20.86 17.48
N THR A 242 -11.58 -21.72 17.45
CA THR A 242 -12.93 -21.37 16.96
C THR A 242 -13.61 -20.28 17.79
N LYS A 243 -13.19 -20.05 19.04
CA LYS A 243 -13.80 -19.07 19.95
C LYS A 243 -13.00 -17.79 20.09
N ASN A 244 -11.67 -17.82 19.95
CA ASN A 244 -10.81 -16.66 20.10
C ASN A 244 -9.70 -16.68 19.06
N GLN A 245 -9.56 -15.57 18.34
CA GLN A 245 -8.52 -15.35 17.34
C GLN A 245 -7.73 -14.10 17.70
N THR A 246 -6.41 -14.23 17.73
CA THR A 246 -5.47 -13.16 18.08
C THR A 246 -4.44 -12.95 16.97
N TYR A 247 -4.20 -11.70 16.61
CA TYR A 247 -3.13 -11.27 15.73
C TYR A 247 -2.35 -10.14 16.41
N LEU A 248 -1.03 -10.31 16.54
CA LEU A 248 -0.12 -9.31 17.07
C LEU A 248 0.97 -9.06 16.04
N SER A 249 1.40 -7.81 15.87
CA SER A 249 2.56 -7.49 15.05
C SER A 249 3.34 -6.30 15.59
N ALA A 250 4.62 -6.28 15.26
CA ALA A 250 5.50 -5.15 15.46
C ALA A 250 6.36 -4.96 14.22
N SER A 251 6.54 -3.72 13.78
CA SER A 251 7.41 -3.41 12.64
C SER A 251 8.18 -2.11 12.84
N THR A 252 9.36 -2.05 12.21
CA THR A 252 10.17 -0.84 12.09
C THR A 252 10.43 -0.56 10.61
N THR A 253 10.33 0.70 10.23
CA THR A 253 10.72 1.22 8.91
C THR A 253 11.78 2.29 9.15
N ASN A 254 12.97 2.09 8.61
CA ASN A 254 14.08 3.03 8.72
C ASN A 254 14.55 3.39 7.32
N SER A 255 14.37 4.64 6.92
CA SER A 255 14.71 5.11 5.58
C SER A 255 15.60 6.34 5.62
N GLY A 256 16.68 6.31 4.83
CA GLY A 256 17.45 7.48 4.41
C GLY A 256 17.16 7.77 2.94
N GLY A 257 16.77 9.00 2.63
CA GLY A 257 16.46 9.43 1.26
C GLY A 257 17.72 9.64 0.41
N ILE A 258 17.51 9.92 -0.89
CA ILE A 258 18.60 10.29 -1.81
C ILE A 258 19.08 11.74 -1.63
N LEU A 259 18.32 12.54 -0.88
CA LEU A 259 18.70 13.91 -0.53
C LEU A 259 19.45 13.89 0.81
N PRO A 260 20.55 14.64 0.94
CA PRO A 260 21.24 14.75 2.22
C PRO A 260 20.29 15.29 3.29
N ASN A 261 20.45 14.81 4.53
CA ASN A 261 19.60 15.13 5.68
C ASN A 261 18.12 14.72 5.56
N ASN A 262 17.77 13.81 4.65
CA ASN A 262 16.42 13.25 4.56
C ASN A 262 16.36 11.88 5.25
N SER A 263 15.67 11.77 6.38
CA SER A 263 15.44 10.50 7.07
C SER A 263 14.02 10.35 7.56
N TYR A 264 13.54 9.11 7.60
CA TYR A 264 12.21 8.73 8.06
C TYR A 264 12.31 7.45 8.90
N ASN A 265 11.77 7.50 10.11
CA ASN A 265 11.70 6.35 11.00
C ASN A 265 10.26 6.16 11.46
N ARG A 266 9.76 4.93 11.37
CA ARG A 266 8.43 4.56 11.83
C ARG A 266 8.49 3.27 12.62
N TYR A 267 7.74 3.24 13.72
CA TYR A 267 7.53 2.07 14.56
C TYR A 267 6.04 1.81 14.66
N ASN A 268 5.63 0.59 14.37
CA ASN A 268 4.22 0.19 14.42
C ASN A 268 4.06 -0.99 15.35
N PHE A 269 2.95 -0.96 16.09
CA PHE A 269 2.49 -2.06 16.90
C PHE A 269 1.01 -2.26 16.62
N THR A 270 0.62 -3.48 16.26
CA THR A 270 -0.78 -3.82 15.99
C THR A 270 -1.20 -4.95 16.91
N ALA A 271 -2.36 -4.80 17.55
CA ALA A 271 -2.98 -5.86 18.32
C ALA A 271 -4.46 -5.98 17.95
N ARG A 272 -4.84 -7.18 17.48
CA ARG A 272 -6.23 -7.50 17.12
C ARG A 272 -6.65 -8.79 17.82
N ASN A 273 -7.81 -8.74 18.47
CA ASN A 273 -8.46 -9.91 19.02
C ASN A 273 -9.92 -9.97 18.56
N THR A 274 -10.38 -11.17 18.20
CA THR A 274 -11.78 -11.45 17.91
C THR A 274 -12.24 -12.59 18.79
N THR A 275 -13.31 -12.39 19.56
CA THR A 275 -13.88 -13.41 20.45
C THR A 275 -15.35 -13.65 20.15
N HIS A 276 -15.71 -14.93 20.03
CA HIS A 276 -17.08 -15.40 19.91
C HIS A 276 -17.62 -15.80 21.28
N PHE A 277 -18.72 -15.18 21.69
CA PHE A 277 -19.43 -15.43 22.95
C PHE A 277 -20.82 -16.04 22.69
N LEU A 278 -21.39 -16.66 23.73
CA LEU A 278 -22.79 -17.13 23.76
C LEU A 278 -23.19 -18.09 22.61
N ASN A 279 -22.37 -19.11 22.32
CA ASN A 279 -22.60 -20.06 21.21
C ASN A 279 -22.82 -19.35 19.86
N ASP A 280 -21.87 -18.47 19.50
CA ASP A 280 -21.85 -17.69 18.25
C ASP A 280 -22.98 -16.66 18.08
N LYS A 281 -23.77 -16.42 19.13
CA LYS A 281 -24.82 -15.38 19.11
C LYS A 281 -24.30 -13.96 19.36
N LEU A 282 -23.07 -13.83 19.87
CA LEU A 282 -22.44 -12.55 20.12
C LEU A 282 -20.99 -12.57 19.62
N LEU A 283 -20.68 -11.70 18.65
CA LEU A 283 -19.32 -11.48 18.16
C LEU A 283 -18.79 -10.17 18.76
N TRP A 284 -17.67 -10.26 19.48
CA TRP A 284 -16.97 -9.08 19.96
C TRP A 284 -15.64 -8.91 19.21
N ASN A 285 -15.52 -7.78 18.51
CA ASN A 285 -14.32 -7.38 17.79
C ASN A 285 -14.01 -5.91 18.14
N PRO A 286 -13.22 -5.65 19.20
CA PRO A 286 -12.89 -4.28 19.60
C PRO A 286 -12.18 -3.51 18.47
N PRO A 287 -12.41 -2.18 18.36
CA PRO A 287 -11.66 -1.33 17.44
C PRO A 287 -10.17 -1.34 17.80
N GLN A 288 -9.31 -1.27 16.79
CA GLN A 288 -7.86 -1.36 16.99
C GLN A 288 -7.32 -0.12 17.70
N ALA A 289 -6.32 -0.33 18.56
CA ALA A 289 -5.42 0.73 19.01
C ALA A 289 -4.21 0.72 18.08
N SER A 290 -4.13 1.72 17.20
CA SER A 290 -2.97 2.00 16.34
C SER A 290 -2.20 3.18 16.91
#